data_AF-A0A1Q2M881-F1
#
_entry.id   AF-A0A1Q2M881-F1
#
_cell.length_a   1.000
_cell.length_b   1.000
_cell.length_c   1.000
_cell.angle_alpha   90.00
_cell.angle_beta   90.00
_cell.angle_gamma   90.00
#
_symmetry.space_group_name_H-M   'P 1'
#
loop_
_entity.id
_entity.type
_entity.pdbx_description
1 polymer ?
#
loop_
_entity_poly.entity_id
_entity_poly.type
_entity_poly.pdbx_seq_one_letter_code
_entity_poly.pdbx_strand_id
1 'polypeptide(L)' 'MNRRKKVKQILKKKAKKANDKLNPKKKPRYISKAERAKQEQEQEQEGNSESDTSS' A
#
# COMPACT_ATOMS: atom_id res chain seq x y z
N MET A 1 23.80 15.67 11.56
CA MET A 1 23.90 14.21 11.82
C MET A 1 25.32 13.74 11.51
N ASN A 2 26.04 13.19 12.50
CA ASN A 2 27.39 12.65 12.27
C ASN A 2 27.39 11.57 11.17
N ARG A 3 28.44 11.54 10.34
CA ARG A 3 28.62 10.61 9.21
C ARG A 3 28.28 9.15 9.56
N ARG A 4 28.71 8.69 10.74
CA ARG A 4 28.42 7.34 11.27
C ARG A 4 26.92 7.06 11.38
N LYS A 5 26.11 8.01 11.88
CA LYS A 5 24.65 7.88 11.98
C LYS A 5 24.00 7.83 10.60
N LYS A 6 24.49 8.66 9.66
CA LYS A 6 23.97 8.71 8.28
C LYS A 6 24.17 7.40 7.53
N VAL A 7 25.37 6.82 7.63
CA VAL A 7 25.69 5.52 7.03
C VAL A 7 24.78 4.42 7.59
N LYS A 8 24.61 4.37 8.92
CA LYS A 8 23.71 3.39 9.56
C LYS A 8 22.27 3.53 9.07
N GLN A 9 21.76 4.75 8.91
CA GLN A 9 20.40 4.97 8.40
C GLN A 9 20.23 4.51 6.95
N ILE A 10 21.21 4.82 6.08
CA ILE A 10 21.18 4.40 4.67
C ILE A 10 21.17 2.87 4.57
N LEU A 11 22.03 2.19 5.31
CA LEU A 11 22.10 0.72 5.32
C LEU A 11 20.79 0.09 5.81
N LYS A 12 20.21 0.59 6.91
CA LYS A 12 18.91 0.13 7.40
C LYS A 12 17.80 0.32 6.37
N LYS A 13 17.75 1.47 5.69
CA LYS A 13 16.75 1.76 4.66
C LYS A 13 16.88 0.82 3.47
N LYS A 14 18.12 0.52 3.03
CA LYS A 14 18.37 -0.44 1.94
C LYS A 14 17.97 -1.87 2.34
N ALA A 15 18.34 -2.32 3.54
CA ALA A 15 17.97 -3.64 4.05
C ALA A 15 16.46 -3.81 4.16
N LYS A 16 15.74 -2.80 4.69
CA LYS A 16 14.27 -2.82 4.75
C LYS A 16 13.65 -2.96 3.36
N LYS A 17 14.10 -2.16 2.39
CA LYS A 17 13.61 -2.25 1.00
C LYS A 17 13.88 -3.61 0.36
N ALA A 18 15.01 -4.25 0.65
CA ALA A 18 15.31 -5.59 0.13
C ALA A 18 14.39 -6.65 0.77
N ASN A 19 14.19 -6.58 2.10
CA ASN A 19 13.30 -7.49 2.82
C ASN A 19 11.84 -7.36 2.39
N ASP A 20 11.37 -6.12 2.17
CA ASP A 20 10.00 -5.87 1.70
C ASP A 20 9.76 -6.45 0.29
N LYS A 21 10.80 -6.46 -0.56
CA LYS A 21 10.75 -7.08 -1.89
C LYS A 21 10.79 -8.60 -1.84
N LEU A 22 11.60 -9.17 -0.94
CA LEU A 22 11.76 -10.62 -0.81
C LEU A 22 10.52 -11.28 -0.16
N ASN A 23 9.84 -10.55 0.74
CA ASN A 23 8.69 -11.03 1.47
C ASN A 23 7.43 -10.24 1.09
N PRO A 24 6.85 -10.48 -0.10
CA PRO A 24 5.54 -9.94 -0.41
C PRO A 24 4.55 -10.49 0.62
N LYS A 25 3.75 -9.61 1.23
CA LYS A 25 2.68 -10.03 2.14
C LYS A 25 1.63 -10.75 1.31
N LYS A 26 1.75 -12.08 1.21
CA LYS A 26 0.85 -12.95 0.42
C LYS A 26 -0.57 -13.02 0.99
N LYS A 27 -0.76 -12.62 2.25
CA LYS A 27 -2.06 -12.67 2.92
C LYS A 27 -2.81 -11.35 2.67
N PRO A 28 -4.06 -11.40 2.17
CA PRO A 28 -4.89 -10.21 2.17
C PRO A 28 -4.98 -9.70 3.60
N ARG A 29 -4.80 -8.38 3.77
CA ARG A 29 -4.96 -7.75 5.08
C ARG A 29 -6.38 -8.08 5.56
N TYR A 30 -6.53 -8.56 6.79
CA TYR A 30 -7.86 -8.76 7.34
C TYR A 30 -8.51 -7.39 7.50
N ILE A 31 -9.64 -7.22 6.83
CA ILE A 31 -10.45 -6.00 6.83
C ILE A 31 -11.71 -6.36 7.62
N SER A 32 -12.13 -5.49 8.54
CA SER A 32 -13.33 -5.74 9.35
C SER A 32 -14.58 -5.79 8.46
N LYS A 33 -15.67 -6.42 8.93
CA LYS A 33 -16.95 -6.45 8.18
C LYS A 33 -17.43 -5.05 7.78
N ALA A 34 -17.24 -4.07 8.66
CA ALA A 34 -17.62 -2.68 8.40
C ALA A 34 -16.76 -2.03 7.31
N GLU A 35 -15.44 -2.25 7.33
CA GLU A 35 -14.53 -1.71 6.31
C GLU A 35 -14.75 -2.38 4.94
N ARG A 36 -15.11 -3.67 4.88
CA ARG A 36 -15.47 -4.32 3.60
C ARG A 36 -16.73 -3.73 2.99
N ALA A 37 -17.77 -3.52 3.79
CA ALA A 37 -19.01 -2.89 3.33
C ALA A 37 -18.76 -1.45 2.85
N LYS A 38 -17.88 -0.71 3.55
CA LYS A 38 -17.49 0.65 3.15
C LYS A 38 -16.73 0.65 1.82
N GLN A 39 -15.83 -0.32 1.61
CA GLN A 39 -15.10 -0.46 0.34
C GLN A 39 -16.00 -0.90 -0.82
N GLU A 40 -16.99 -1.77 -0.59
CA GLU A 40 -18.00 -2.11 -1.61
C GLU A 40 -18.84 -0.88 -2.00
N GLN A 41 -19.28 -0.07 -1.03
CA GLN A 41 -20.01 1.17 -1.30
C GLN A 41 -19.17 2.23 -2.02
N GLU A 42 -17.88 2.36 -1.68
CA GLU A 42 -16.96 3.26 -2.38
C GLU A 42 -16.66 2.76 -3.80
N GLN A 43 -16.51 1.45 -4.01
CA GLN A 43 -16.30 0.85 -5.34
C GLN A 43 -17.55 0.95 -6.24
N GLU A 44 -18.76 0.80 -5.69
CA GLU A 44 -20.01 1.02 -6.42
C GLU A 44 -20.20 2.48 -6.82
N GLN A 45 -19.69 3.43 -6.02
CA GLN A 45 -19.75 4.87 -6.34
C GLN A 45 -18.72 5.27 -7.41
N GLU A 46 -17.51 4.72 -7.38
CA GLU A 46 -16.46 5.03 -8.38
C GLU A 46 -16.73 4.36 -9.74
N GLY A 47 -17.29 3.14 -9.76
CA GLY A 47 -17.60 2.41 -10.99
C GLY A 47 -18.72 3.01 -11.87
N ASN A 48 -19.50 3.96 -11.36
CA ASN A 48 -20.54 4.66 -12.11
C ASN A 48 -20.06 5.98 -12.74
N SER A 49 -18.75 6.29 -12.63
CA SER A 49 -18.17 7.55 -13.14
C SER A 49 -17.22 7.37 -14.34
N GLU A 50 -16.95 6.13 -14.76
CA GLU A 50 -16.01 5.83 -15.87
C GLU A 50 -16.70 5.50 -17.21
N SER A 51 -18.03 5.56 -17.31
CA SER A 51 -18.78 5.22 -18.54
C SER A 51 -19.26 6.41 -19.39
N ASP A 52 -18.84 7.65 -19.12
CA ASP A 52 -19.39 8.85 -19.79
C ASP A 52 -18.37 9.80 -20.45
N THR A 53 -17.16 9.31 -20.79
CA THR A 53 -16.17 10.11 -21.57
C THR A 53 -15.64 9.40 -22.81
N SER A 54 -16.51 8.76 -23.59
CA SER A 54 -16.17 8.26 -24.93
C SER A 54 -17.42 8.21 -25.82
N SER A 55 -17.90 9.37 -26.26
CA SER A 55 -18.71 9.51 -27.47
C SER A 55 -18.36 10.79 -28.22
#